data_AF-A0A084SNS3-F1
#
_entry.id   AF-A0A084SNS3-F1
#
_cell.length_a   1.000
_cell.length_b   1.000
_cell.length_c   1.000
_cell.angle_alpha   90.00
_cell.angle_beta   90.00
_cell.angle_gamma   90.00
#
_symmetry.space_group_name_H-M   'P 1'
#
loop_
_entity.id
_entity.type
_entity.pdbx_description
1 polymer ?
#
loop_
_entity_poly.entity_id
_entity_poly.type
_entity_poly.pdbx_seq_one_letter_code
_entity_poly.pdbx_strand_id
1 'polypeptide(L)'
;MAVTGRPKSLPWLLGAAAVVLLALVLVGVLLASPSTDDAPGQESRAAVPEQRSPAPEPRAAPTSSALATVPSDAGLPANPIAEAAPSEAPARHPVDLEKLRTLLPNNLYWETGVPTKDPEVLRKRDEEGKRWNALYGKVQSNTATEQEIHQYYEHRRQVSEDAIAFATTVLEQYGTQLPDQEQGLYALSIRMHRTRLEELPRQIEEALSRKSAQDQRRETWQRSGGGN
;
A
#
# COMPACT_ATOMS: atom_id res chain seq x y z
N MET A 1 56.16 -2.34 25.31
CA MET A 1 54.81 -2.54 25.90
C MET A 1 53.93 -1.37 25.49
N ALA A 2 52.79 -1.67 24.88
CA ALA A 2 51.52 -0.92 24.83
C ALA A 2 50.86 -1.09 23.45
N VAL A 3 50.06 -2.16 23.34
CA VAL A 3 49.05 -2.35 22.30
C VAL A 3 47.78 -1.64 22.78
N THR A 4 47.21 -0.74 21.98
CA THR A 4 45.86 -0.23 22.20
C THR A 4 44.98 -0.64 21.03
N GLY A 5 44.15 -1.66 21.28
CA GLY A 5 43.08 -2.10 20.39
C GLY A 5 41.88 -1.17 20.48
N ARG A 6 41.28 -0.87 19.32
CA ARG A 6 40.05 -0.08 19.19
C ARG A 6 38.89 -1.02 18.81
N PRO A 7 37.80 -1.11 19.60
CA PRO A 7 36.68 -1.99 19.27
C PRO A 7 35.80 -1.36 18.17
N LYS A 8 35.41 -2.18 17.17
CA LYS A 8 34.40 -1.84 16.16
C LYS A 8 33.01 -2.07 16.75
N SER A 9 32.26 -1.01 17.01
CA SER A 9 30.84 -1.11 17.39
C SER A 9 29.94 -1.29 16.16
N LEU A 10 29.00 -2.22 16.32
CA LEU A 10 27.94 -2.68 15.43
C LEU A 10 27.00 -1.57 14.91
N PRO A 11 26.75 -1.45 13.59
CA PRO A 11 25.66 -0.65 13.01
C PRO A 11 24.34 -1.44 12.83
N TRP A 12 24.20 -2.64 13.38
CA TRP A 12 23.08 -3.54 13.06
C TRP A 12 21.75 -3.22 13.77
N LEU A 13 21.75 -2.38 14.80
CA LEU A 13 20.52 -2.10 15.58
C LEU A 13 19.62 -1.00 15.00
N LEU A 14 20.08 -0.24 13.99
CA LEU A 14 19.26 0.82 13.37
C LEU A 14 18.34 0.30 12.24
N GLY A 15 18.63 -0.86 11.65
CA GLY A 15 17.82 -1.43 10.58
C GLY A 15 16.49 -2.02 11.06
N ALA A 16 16.45 -2.59 12.27
CA ALA A 16 15.26 -3.27 12.78
C ALA A 16 14.15 -2.28 13.19
N ALA A 17 14.49 -1.11 13.71
CA ALA A 17 13.51 -0.10 14.12
C ALA A 17 12.75 0.51 12.93
N ALA A 18 13.41 0.67 11.78
CA ALA A 18 12.79 1.24 10.57
C ALA A 18 11.76 0.28 9.94
N VAL A 19 12.01 -1.03 9.99
CA VAL A 19 11.09 -2.04 9.45
C VAL A 19 9.84 -2.18 10.32
N VAL A 20 9.97 -2.11 11.64
CA VAL A 20 8.83 -2.14 12.57
C VAL A 20 7.97 -0.89 12.45
N LEU A 21 8.57 0.29 12.28
CA LEU A 21 7.83 1.53 12.03
C LEU A 21 7.08 1.51 10.70
N LEU A 22 7.67 0.97 9.64
CA LEU A 22 7.00 0.85 8.33
C LEU A 22 5.82 -0.14 8.38
N ALA A 23 5.99 -1.26 9.08
CA ALA A 23 4.93 -2.24 9.28
C ALA A 23 3.77 -1.69 10.13
N LEU A 24 4.07 -0.91 11.19
CA LEU A 24 3.05 -0.27 12.02
C LEU A 24 2.27 0.82 11.28
N VAL A 25 2.91 1.58 10.38
CA VAL A 25 2.22 2.56 9.53
C VAL A 25 1.29 1.88 8.53
N LEU A 26 1.73 0.77 7.92
CA LEU A 26 0.89 -0.01 7.00
C LEU A 26 -0.32 -0.64 7.70
N VAL A 27 -0.16 -1.16 8.92
CA VAL A 27 -1.27 -1.71 9.71
C VAL A 27 -2.20 -0.61 10.23
N GLY A 28 -1.68 0.55 10.64
CA GLY A 28 -2.48 1.69 11.09
C GLY A 28 -3.37 2.30 10.00
N VAL A 29 -2.91 2.32 8.74
CA VAL A 29 -3.70 2.81 7.59
C VAL A 29 -4.80 1.81 7.19
N LEU A 30 -4.63 0.51 7.46
CA LEU A 30 -5.61 -0.54 7.13
C LEU A 30 -6.72 -0.73 8.18
N LEU A 31 -6.48 -0.32 9.44
CA LEU A 31 -7.48 -0.39 10.52
C LEU A 31 -8.19 0.95 10.79
N ALA A 32 -7.73 2.05 10.17
CA ALA A 32 -8.37 3.35 10.28
C ALA A 32 -9.62 3.43 9.39
N SER A 33 -10.71 2.80 9.82
CA SER A 33 -12.04 3.24 9.43
C SER A 33 -12.21 4.68 9.92
N PRO A 34 -12.59 5.66 9.08
CA PRO A 34 -12.86 7.00 9.55
C PRO A 34 -14.14 6.98 10.40
N SER A 35 -13.97 6.85 11.71
CA SER A 35 -14.98 7.31 12.67
C SER A 35 -15.21 8.79 12.38
N THR A 36 -16.39 9.08 11.86
CA THR A 36 -16.88 10.46 11.75
C THR A 36 -17.38 10.83 13.13
N ASP A 37 -16.54 11.49 13.91
CA ASP A 37 -17.01 12.29 15.06
C ASP A 37 -15.88 13.22 15.49
N ASP A 38 -15.99 14.49 15.09
CA ASP A 38 -15.89 15.62 16.00
C ASP A 38 -15.90 16.92 15.17
N ALA A 39 -17.05 17.59 15.16
CA ALA A 39 -17.08 19.04 15.12
C ALA A 39 -18.12 19.53 16.13
N PRO A 40 -17.83 20.62 16.87
CA PRO A 40 -18.35 20.82 18.22
C PRO A 40 -19.62 21.67 18.26
N GLY A 41 -20.45 21.37 19.26
CA GLY A 41 -21.37 22.34 19.84
C GLY A 41 -22.81 22.27 19.33
N GLN A 42 -23.70 21.66 20.12
CA GLN A 42 -25.00 22.27 20.36
C GLN A 42 -25.62 21.83 21.69
N GLU A 43 -25.67 22.82 22.57
CA GLU A 43 -26.59 23.12 23.67
C GLU A 43 -27.58 22.03 24.14
N SER A 44 -27.48 21.76 25.46
CA SER A 44 -28.57 21.31 26.32
C SER A 44 -29.86 22.11 26.07
N ARG A 45 -30.92 21.43 25.67
CA ARG A 45 -32.30 21.91 25.90
C ARG A 45 -33.17 20.81 26.49
N ALA A 46 -33.88 21.21 27.53
CA ALA A 46 -34.65 20.41 28.47
C ALA A 46 -35.88 19.69 27.88
N ALA A 47 -36.32 18.69 28.65
CA ALA A 47 -37.36 17.69 28.42
C ALA A 47 -38.81 18.19 28.24
N VAL A 48 -39.62 17.41 27.51
CA VAL A 48 -41.05 17.08 27.77
C VAL A 48 -41.38 15.71 27.07
N PRO A 49 -42.48 14.98 27.36
CA PRO A 49 -42.45 13.65 27.98
C PRO A 49 -42.90 12.47 27.09
N GLU A 50 -42.78 11.27 27.68
CA GLU A 50 -43.11 9.91 27.23
C GLU A 50 -44.20 9.71 26.17
N GLN A 51 -43.89 8.87 25.19
CA GLN A 51 -44.88 7.96 24.58
C GLN A 51 -44.32 6.52 24.65
N ARG A 52 -44.84 5.75 25.61
CA ARG A 52 -44.51 4.32 25.79
C ARG A 52 -45.11 3.51 24.63
N SER A 53 -44.26 2.76 23.95
CA SER A 53 -44.67 1.55 23.21
C SER A 53 -44.06 0.33 23.90
N PRO A 54 -44.82 -0.78 24.04
CA PRO A 54 -44.43 -1.91 24.87
C PRO A 54 -43.24 -2.69 24.28
N ALA A 55 -42.39 -3.16 25.19
CA ALA A 55 -41.20 -3.96 24.92
C ALA A 55 -41.55 -5.35 24.34
N PRO A 56 -40.80 -5.84 23.33
CA PRO A 56 -40.82 -7.25 22.97
C PRO A 56 -40.08 -8.10 24.00
N GLU A 57 -40.67 -9.24 24.34
CA GLU A 57 -40.24 -10.18 25.38
C GLU A 57 -38.80 -10.69 25.19
N PRO A 58 -38.02 -10.85 26.29
CA PRO A 58 -36.71 -11.48 26.23
C PRO A 58 -36.85 -13.00 26.03
N ARG A 59 -36.34 -13.47 24.89
CA ARG A 59 -36.18 -14.91 24.61
C ARG A 59 -35.15 -15.50 25.58
N ALA A 60 -35.59 -16.49 26.35
CA ALA A 60 -34.79 -17.22 27.32
C ALA A 60 -33.55 -17.88 26.66
N ALA A 61 -32.39 -17.68 27.28
CA ALA A 61 -31.15 -18.38 26.94
C ALA A 61 -31.22 -19.85 27.40
N PRO A 62 -30.68 -20.81 26.63
CA PRO A 62 -30.55 -22.17 27.12
C PRO A 62 -29.48 -22.26 28.22
N THR A 63 -29.89 -22.90 29.30
CA THR A 63 -29.15 -23.22 30.52
C THR A 63 -27.89 -24.05 30.20
N SER A 64 -26.72 -23.49 30.47
CA SER A 64 -25.45 -24.24 30.42
C SER A 64 -25.30 -25.04 31.73
N SER A 65 -25.42 -26.36 31.63
CA SER A 65 -25.16 -27.28 32.73
C SER A 65 -23.70 -27.23 33.19
N ALA A 66 -23.56 -27.04 34.50
CA ALA A 66 -22.65 -27.70 35.44
C ALA A 66 -21.20 -28.03 35.03
N LEU A 67 -20.28 -27.30 35.67
CA LEU A 67 -19.11 -27.80 36.41
C LEU A 67 -18.47 -29.13 35.97
N ALA A 68 -17.30 -29.03 35.33
CA ALA A 68 -16.20 -29.97 35.53
C ALA A 68 -14.93 -29.19 35.87
N THR A 69 -14.60 -29.17 37.16
CA THR A 69 -13.30 -28.76 37.68
C THR A 69 -12.22 -29.68 37.10
N VAL A 70 -11.24 -29.12 36.41
CA VAL A 70 -10.00 -29.83 36.03
C VAL A 70 -8.82 -29.07 36.65
N PRO A 71 -7.94 -29.76 37.39
CA PRO A 71 -6.89 -29.14 38.19
C PRO A 71 -5.85 -28.44 37.32
N SER A 72 -5.41 -27.28 37.84
CA SER A 72 -4.26 -26.53 37.37
C SER A 72 -2.98 -27.33 37.62
N ASP A 73 -2.60 -28.18 36.68
CA ASP A 73 -1.24 -28.64 36.51
C ASP A 73 -0.99 -28.92 35.02
N ALA A 74 -0.44 -27.92 34.34
CA ALA A 74 0.04 -28.05 32.98
C ALA A 74 1.44 -27.45 32.92
N GLY A 75 2.43 -28.28 33.24
CA GLY A 75 3.79 -28.08 32.79
C GLY A 75 3.78 -27.80 31.30
N LEU A 76 4.30 -26.64 30.91
CA LEU A 76 4.61 -26.29 29.54
C LEU A 76 5.52 -27.39 28.97
N PRO A 77 5.13 -28.12 27.90
CA PRO A 77 6.14 -28.81 27.12
C PRO A 77 6.97 -27.71 26.45
N ALA A 78 8.20 -27.52 26.95
CA ALA A 78 9.23 -26.81 26.24
C ALA A 78 9.43 -27.54 24.91
N ASN A 79 8.85 -27.01 23.83
CA ASN A 79 9.27 -27.39 22.49
C ASN A 79 10.76 -27.03 22.41
N PRO A 80 11.68 -28.00 22.25
CA PRO A 80 13.03 -27.64 21.91
C PRO A 80 12.95 -26.92 20.57
N ILE A 81 13.34 -25.64 20.56
CA ILE A 81 13.65 -24.92 19.33
C ILE A 81 14.73 -25.77 18.68
N ALA A 82 14.33 -26.57 17.68
CA ALA A 82 15.24 -27.30 16.84
C ALA A 82 16.22 -26.27 16.28
N GLU A 83 17.47 -26.42 16.69
CA GLU A 83 18.60 -25.64 16.22
C GLU A 83 18.57 -25.65 14.70
N ALA A 84 18.16 -24.51 14.12
CA ALA A 84 18.10 -24.35 12.68
C ALA A 84 19.52 -24.56 12.16
N ALA A 85 19.71 -25.67 11.44
CA ALA A 85 20.95 -25.97 10.75
C ALA A 85 21.43 -24.74 9.96
N PRO A 86 22.74 -24.51 9.86
CA PRO A 86 23.29 -23.34 9.19
C PRO A 86 22.74 -23.26 7.77
N SER A 87 21.98 -22.19 7.51
CA SER A 87 21.36 -21.85 6.23
C SER A 87 22.40 -21.97 5.12
N GLU A 88 22.22 -22.95 4.22
CA GLU A 88 22.94 -23.02 2.96
C GLU A 88 22.85 -21.66 2.26
N ALA A 89 23.94 -21.26 1.58
CA ALA A 89 23.96 -20.05 0.78
C ALA A 89 22.73 -20.06 -0.16
N PRO A 90 22.01 -18.92 -0.32
CA PRO A 90 20.74 -18.92 -1.02
C PRO A 90 20.93 -19.45 -2.44
N ALA A 91 20.16 -20.48 -2.79
CA ALA A 91 20.09 -21.00 -4.15
C ALA A 91 19.86 -19.82 -5.11
N ARG A 92 20.57 -19.80 -6.24
CA ARG A 92 20.36 -18.76 -7.26
C ARG A 92 18.91 -18.80 -7.71
N HIS A 93 18.24 -17.65 -7.68
CA HIS A 93 16.87 -17.52 -8.13
C HIS A 93 16.77 -17.89 -9.62
N PRO A 94 15.77 -18.70 -10.04
CA PRO A 94 15.72 -19.30 -11.38
C PRO A 94 15.41 -18.32 -12.51
N VAL A 95 15.00 -17.07 -12.19
CA VAL A 95 14.65 -16.07 -13.20
C VAL A 95 15.89 -15.40 -13.77
N ASP A 96 16.10 -15.56 -15.08
CA ASP A 96 17.11 -14.83 -15.85
C ASP A 96 16.52 -13.50 -16.38
N LEU A 97 16.99 -12.40 -15.78
CA LEU A 97 16.57 -11.03 -16.10
C LEU A 97 17.11 -10.52 -17.45
N GLU A 98 18.26 -11.02 -17.92
CA GLU A 98 18.82 -10.59 -19.22
C GLU A 98 18.01 -11.18 -20.37
N LYS A 99 17.57 -12.44 -20.23
CA LYS A 99 16.62 -13.05 -21.16
C LYS A 99 15.30 -12.26 -21.18
N LEU A 100 14.76 -11.89 -20.01
CA LEU A 100 13.53 -11.09 -19.92
C LEU A 100 13.70 -9.70 -20.54
N ARG A 101 14.86 -9.06 -20.37
CA ARG A 101 15.16 -7.77 -20.99
C ARG A 101 15.17 -7.83 -22.51
N THR A 102 15.60 -8.96 -23.06
CA THR A 102 15.56 -9.19 -24.52
C THR A 102 14.13 -9.36 -25.03
N LEU A 103 13.24 -9.97 -24.24
CA LEU A 103 11.82 -10.15 -24.60
C LEU A 103 11.01 -8.86 -24.45
N LEU A 104 11.36 -8.03 -23.47
CA LEU A 104 10.62 -6.82 -23.13
C LEU A 104 11.53 -5.58 -23.10
N PRO A 105 12.23 -5.22 -24.21
CA PRO A 105 13.30 -4.23 -24.18
C PRO A 105 12.87 -2.82 -23.73
N ASN A 106 11.61 -2.47 -23.96
CA ASN A 106 11.06 -1.14 -23.68
C ASN A 106 10.22 -1.06 -22.40
N ASN A 107 10.28 -2.07 -21.53
CA ASN A 107 9.45 -2.12 -20.34
C ASN A 107 10.00 -1.23 -19.21
N LEU A 108 9.13 -0.43 -18.59
CA LEU A 108 9.46 0.47 -17.47
C LEU A 108 10.10 -0.22 -16.27
N TYR A 109 9.93 -1.55 -16.11
CA TYR A 109 10.61 -2.32 -15.07
C TYR A 109 12.13 -2.13 -15.11
N TRP A 110 12.73 -2.05 -16.30
CA TRP A 110 14.19 -1.87 -16.43
C TRP A 110 14.65 -0.53 -15.87
N GLU A 111 13.83 0.49 -16.04
CA GLU A 111 14.14 1.84 -15.57
C GLU A 111 13.86 2.03 -14.09
N THR A 112 12.89 1.30 -13.53
CA THR A 112 12.33 1.59 -12.19
C THR A 112 12.49 0.46 -11.17
N GLY A 113 12.37 -0.80 -11.59
CA GLY A 113 12.22 -1.96 -10.72
C GLY A 113 13.47 -2.84 -10.59
N VAL A 114 14.41 -2.78 -11.54
CA VAL A 114 15.63 -3.60 -11.48
C VAL A 114 16.46 -3.22 -10.25
N PRO A 115 16.83 -4.21 -9.40
CA PRO A 115 17.75 -3.96 -8.29
C PRO A 115 19.10 -3.44 -8.79
N THR A 116 19.50 -2.27 -8.32
CA THR A 116 20.79 -1.64 -8.69
C THR A 116 21.41 -0.93 -7.49
N LYS A 117 22.74 -0.83 -7.50
CA LYS A 117 23.53 -0.04 -6.55
C LYS A 117 24.18 1.18 -7.20
N ASP A 118 23.91 1.41 -8.48
CA ASP A 118 24.44 2.55 -9.21
C ASP A 118 23.79 3.86 -8.70
N PRO A 119 24.58 4.79 -8.14
CA PRO A 119 24.04 6.04 -7.60
C PRO A 119 23.36 6.91 -8.66
N GLU A 120 23.79 6.89 -9.93
CA GLU A 120 23.18 7.71 -10.98
C GLU A 120 21.80 7.18 -11.38
N VAL A 121 21.65 5.85 -11.46
CA VAL A 121 20.34 5.23 -11.73
C VAL A 121 19.37 5.52 -10.59
N LEU A 122 19.83 5.44 -9.34
CA LEU A 122 18.99 5.74 -8.18
C LEU A 122 18.59 7.23 -8.14
N ARG A 123 19.52 8.15 -8.45
CA ARG A 123 19.22 9.58 -8.55
C ARG A 123 18.16 9.86 -9.63
N LYS A 124 18.31 9.28 -10.83
CA LYS A 124 17.33 9.42 -11.91
C LYS A 124 15.95 8.91 -11.49
N ARG A 125 15.88 7.76 -10.81
CA ARG A 125 14.62 7.19 -10.30
C ARG A 125 13.95 8.10 -9.27
N ASP A 126 14.73 8.68 -8.36
CA ASP A 126 14.22 9.62 -7.35
C ASP A 126 13.68 10.90 -8.00
N GLU A 127 14.38 11.47 -8.98
CA GLU A 127 13.94 12.64 -9.73
C GLU A 127 12.63 12.40 -10.50
N GLU A 128 12.54 11.26 -11.18
CA GLU A 128 11.33 10.89 -11.90
C GLU A 128 10.17 10.62 -10.92
N GLY A 129 10.43 9.94 -9.80
CA GLY A 129 9.46 9.75 -8.72
C GLY A 129 8.94 11.08 -8.16
N LYS A 130 9.82 12.05 -7.92
CA LYS A 130 9.45 13.40 -7.48
C LYS A 130 8.58 14.12 -8.50
N ARG A 131 8.91 14.01 -9.80
CA ARG A 131 8.12 14.60 -10.88
C ARG A 131 6.69 14.05 -10.90
N TRP A 132 6.53 12.72 -10.86
CA TRP A 132 5.20 12.10 -10.85
C TRP A 132 4.43 12.38 -9.57
N ASN A 133 5.09 12.44 -8.42
CA ASN A 133 4.46 12.78 -7.16
C ASN A 133 3.99 14.26 -7.14
N ALA A 134 4.77 15.18 -7.70
CA ALA A 134 4.35 16.57 -7.84
C ALA A 134 3.13 16.71 -8.75
N LEU A 135 3.12 15.97 -9.87
CA LEU A 135 1.96 15.94 -10.78
C LEU A 135 0.72 15.35 -10.09
N TYR A 136 0.89 14.25 -9.34
CA TYR A 136 -0.17 13.66 -8.53
C TYR A 136 -0.74 14.66 -7.51
N GLY A 137 0.12 15.40 -6.81
CA GLY A 137 -0.30 16.45 -5.87
C GLY A 137 -1.12 17.55 -6.56
N LYS A 138 -0.76 17.94 -7.78
CA LYS A 138 -1.56 18.88 -8.59
C LYS A 138 -2.93 18.30 -8.96
N VAL A 139 -2.99 17.03 -9.37
CA VAL A 139 -4.25 16.35 -9.71
C VAL A 139 -5.18 16.27 -8.49
N GLN A 140 -4.64 15.96 -7.31
CA GLN A 140 -5.43 15.86 -6.07
C GLN A 140 -5.89 17.22 -5.53
N SER A 141 -5.07 18.25 -5.67
CA SER A 141 -5.44 19.63 -5.31
C SER A 141 -6.31 20.34 -6.36
N ASN A 142 -6.67 19.65 -7.45
CA ASN A 142 -7.35 20.18 -8.63
C ASN A 142 -6.60 21.32 -9.34
N THR A 143 -5.32 21.55 -9.01
CA THR A 143 -4.51 22.61 -9.62
C THR A 143 -3.86 22.20 -10.93
N ALA A 144 -3.89 20.91 -11.28
CA ALA A 144 -3.42 20.40 -12.56
C ALA A 144 -4.26 20.94 -13.72
N THR A 145 -3.61 21.25 -14.83
CA THR A 145 -4.25 21.45 -16.12
C THR A 145 -4.83 20.14 -16.66
N GLU A 146 -5.75 20.22 -17.63
CA GLU A 146 -6.30 19.03 -18.29
C GLU A 146 -5.20 18.16 -18.92
N GLN A 147 -4.22 18.79 -19.58
CA GLN A 147 -3.06 18.08 -20.15
C GLN A 147 -2.24 17.37 -19.08
N GLU A 148 -2.00 18.01 -17.93
CA GLU A 148 -1.30 17.40 -16.79
C GLU A 148 -2.08 16.21 -16.20
N ILE A 149 -3.42 16.29 -16.15
CA ILE A 149 -4.29 15.19 -15.73
C ILE A 149 -4.11 14.00 -16.68
N HIS A 150 -4.20 14.23 -18.00
CA HIS A 150 -4.02 13.16 -18.98
C HIS A 150 -2.60 12.56 -18.93
N GLN A 151 -1.58 13.39 -18.82
CA GLN A 151 -0.19 12.93 -18.71
C GLN A 151 0.02 12.03 -17.49
N TYR A 152 -0.56 12.38 -16.34
CA TYR A 152 -0.47 11.58 -15.13
C TYR A 152 -1.12 10.21 -15.30
N TYR A 153 -2.35 10.17 -15.81
CA TYR A 153 -3.08 8.91 -15.94
C TYR A 153 -2.55 8.03 -17.07
N GLU A 154 -1.99 8.62 -18.13
CA GLU A 154 -1.30 7.88 -19.17
C GLU A 154 -0.03 7.21 -18.63
N HIS A 155 0.76 7.90 -17.82
CA HIS A 155 1.89 7.28 -17.13
C HIS A 155 1.43 6.12 -16.23
N ARG A 156 0.34 6.29 -15.47
CA ARG A 156 -0.21 5.20 -14.62
C ARG A 156 -0.72 3.99 -15.41
N ARG A 157 -1.28 4.23 -16.60
CA ARG A 157 -1.65 3.19 -17.55
C ARG A 157 -0.41 2.39 -17.95
N GLN A 158 0.61 3.08 -18.47
CA GLN A 158 1.87 2.47 -18.92
C GLN A 158 2.54 1.64 -17.81
N VAL A 159 2.64 2.19 -16.60
CA VAL A 159 3.19 1.45 -15.43
C VAL A 159 2.42 0.15 -15.18
N SER A 160 1.11 0.15 -15.33
CA SER A 160 0.29 -1.04 -15.10
C SER A 160 0.35 -2.05 -16.25
N GLU A 161 0.34 -1.58 -17.49
CA GLU A 161 0.50 -2.42 -18.68
C GLU A 161 1.87 -3.11 -18.68
N ASP A 162 2.94 -2.37 -18.38
CA ASP A 162 4.29 -2.91 -18.30
C ASP A 162 4.47 -3.90 -17.14
N ALA A 163 3.88 -3.63 -15.98
CA ALA A 163 3.90 -4.57 -14.87
C ALA A 163 3.18 -5.88 -15.20
N ILE A 164 2.04 -5.82 -15.92
CA ILE A 164 1.33 -7.01 -16.41
C ILE A 164 2.19 -7.77 -17.41
N ALA A 165 2.76 -7.08 -18.40
CA ALA A 165 3.60 -7.69 -19.42
C ALA A 165 4.80 -8.42 -18.80
N PHE A 166 5.48 -7.78 -17.84
CA PHE A 166 6.60 -8.37 -17.12
C PHE A 166 6.18 -9.61 -16.33
N ALA A 167 5.17 -9.49 -15.45
CA ALA A 167 4.72 -10.60 -14.61
C ALA A 167 4.19 -11.78 -15.43
N THR A 168 3.48 -11.50 -16.53
CA THR A 168 2.98 -12.54 -17.44
C THR A 168 4.14 -13.27 -18.12
N THR A 169 5.13 -12.54 -18.63
CA THR A 169 6.32 -13.13 -19.28
C THR A 169 7.13 -13.98 -18.30
N VAL A 170 7.26 -13.54 -17.03
CA VAL A 170 7.93 -14.34 -16.00
C VAL A 170 7.22 -15.67 -15.77
N LEU A 171 5.88 -15.65 -15.63
CA LEU A 171 5.10 -16.87 -15.44
C LEU A 171 5.15 -17.79 -16.66
N GLU A 172 5.13 -17.26 -17.87
CA GLU A 172 5.23 -18.05 -19.10
C GLU A 172 6.59 -18.72 -19.26
N GLN A 173 7.68 -18.01 -18.93
CA GLN A 173 9.04 -18.51 -19.13
C GLN A 173 9.56 -19.38 -17.98
N TYR A 174 9.16 -19.06 -16.74
CA TYR A 174 9.73 -19.65 -15.53
C TYR A 174 8.68 -20.23 -14.58
N GLY A 175 7.39 -20.13 -14.87
CA GLY A 175 6.31 -20.52 -13.94
C GLY A 175 6.49 -21.90 -13.32
N THR A 176 6.85 -22.91 -14.10
CA THR A 176 7.07 -24.29 -13.61
C THR A 176 8.32 -24.47 -12.75
N GLN A 177 9.23 -23.50 -12.75
CA GLN A 177 10.49 -23.50 -11.99
C GLN A 177 10.39 -22.63 -10.73
N LEU A 178 9.34 -21.81 -10.62
CA LEU A 178 9.10 -20.94 -9.48
C LEU A 178 8.35 -21.69 -8.38
N PRO A 179 8.65 -21.43 -7.09
CA PRO A 179 7.81 -21.87 -5.98
C PRO A 179 6.37 -21.36 -6.14
N ASP A 180 5.39 -22.14 -5.69
CA ASP A 180 3.96 -21.80 -5.77
C ASP A 180 3.65 -20.41 -5.17
N GLN A 181 4.36 -20.05 -4.10
CA GLN A 181 4.25 -18.73 -3.48
C GLN A 181 4.61 -17.60 -4.47
N GLU A 182 5.72 -17.73 -5.19
CA GLU A 182 6.17 -16.71 -6.14
C GLU A 182 5.24 -16.65 -7.36
N GLN A 183 4.79 -17.80 -7.86
CA GLN A 183 3.78 -17.85 -8.92
C GLN A 183 2.50 -17.10 -8.49
N GLY A 184 2.06 -17.33 -7.24
CA GLY A 184 0.93 -16.64 -6.64
C GLY A 184 1.11 -15.13 -6.55
N LEU A 185 2.32 -14.64 -6.24
CA LEU A 185 2.64 -13.21 -6.18
C LEU A 185 2.57 -12.55 -7.56
N TYR A 186 3.10 -13.18 -8.61
CA TYR A 186 2.97 -12.66 -9.96
C TYR A 186 1.52 -12.66 -10.44
N ALA A 187 0.76 -13.73 -10.19
CA ALA A 187 -0.66 -13.81 -10.53
C ALA A 187 -1.48 -12.75 -9.80
N LEU A 188 -1.18 -12.49 -8.53
CA LEU A 188 -1.80 -11.42 -7.75
C LEU A 188 -1.46 -10.05 -8.34
N SER A 189 -0.18 -9.79 -8.64
CA SER A 189 0.28 -8.54 -9.24
C SER A 189 -0.49 -8.23 -10.54
N ILE A 190 -0.62 -9.22 -11.42
CA ILE A 190 -1.39 -9.10 -12.67
C ILE A 190 -2.84 -8.69 -12.38
N ARG A 191 -3.52 -9.36 -11.44
CA ARG A 191 -4.91 -9.02 -11.07
C ARG A 191 -5.01 -7.58 -10.55
N MET A 192 -4.13 -7.17 -9.65
CA MET A 192 -4.13 -5.81 -9.11
C MET A 192 -3.94 -4.75 -10.18
N HIS A 193 -3.04 -4.97 -11.13
CA HIS A 193 -2.81 -4.03 -12.22
C HIS A 193 -3.97 -3.99 -13.23
N ARG A 194 -4.63 -5.13 -13.50
CA ARG A 194 -5.87 -5.15 -14.31
C ARG A 194 -6.98 -4.33 -13.67
N THR A 195 -7.23 -4.53 -12.38
CA THR A 195 -8.22 -3.72 -11.64
C THR A 195 -7.86 -2.24 -11.67
N ARG A 196 -6.57 -1.87 -11.54
CA ARG A 196 -6.16 -0.47 -11.69
C ARG A 196 -6.50 0.09 -13.07
N LEU A 197 -6.27 -0.67 -14.15
CA LEU A 197 -6.59 -0.25 -15.51
C LEU A 197 -8.10 -0.10 -15.74
N GLU A 198 -8.91 -0.99 -15.16
CA GLU A 198 -10.38 -0.91 -15.20
C GLU A 198 -10.91 0.35 -14.51
N GLU A 199 -10.25 0.79 -13.42
CA GLU A 199 -10.62 1.99 -12.67
C GLU A 199 -10.13 3.30 -13.29
N LEU A 200 -9.16 3.26 -14.20
CA LEU A 200 -8.55 4.47 -14.78
C LEU A 200 -9.57 5.41 -15.46
N PRO A 201 -10.50 4.94 -16.31
CA PRO A 201 -11.46 5.83 -16.97
C PRO A 201 -12.28 6.66 -15.98
N ARG A 202 -12.79 6.01 -14.92
CA ARG A 202 -13.53 6.68 -13.86
C ARG A 202 -12.68 7.73 -13.16
N GLN A 203 -11.44 7.40 -12.81
CA GLN A 203 -10.52 8.34 -12.14
C GLN A 203 -10.15 9.55 -13.01
N ILE A 204 -10.02 9.35 -14.32
CA ILE A 204 -9.80 10.43 -15.29
C ILE A 204 -11.02 11.35 -15.34
N GLU A 205 -12.22 10.78 -15.52
CA GLU A 205 -13.47 11.54 -15.57
C GLU A 205 -13.68 12.37 -14.30
N GLU A 206 -13.46 11.78 -13.13
CA GLU A 206 -13.56 12.48 -11.86
C GLU A 206 -12.58 13.64 -11.74
N ALA A 207 -11.32 13.46 -12.17
CA ALA A 207 -10.32 14.53 -12.13
C ALA A 207 -10.69 15.68 -13.07
N LEU A 208 -11.15 15.37 -14.29
CA LEU A 208 -11.59 16.36 -15.27
C LEU A 208 -12.83 17.12 -14.79
N SER A 209 -13.80 16.41 -14.20
CA SER A 209 -15.01 17.01 -13.62
C SER A 209 -14.67 18.00 -12.50
N ARG A 210 -13.77 17.63 -11.58
CA ARG A 210 -13.31 18.54 -10.51
C ARG A 210 -12.60 19.77 -11.06
N LYS A 211 -11.77 19.61 -12.10
CA LYS A 211 -11.09 20.72 -12.78
C LYS A 211 -12.08 21.67 -13.44
N SER A 212 -13.00 21.16 -14.24
CA SER A 212 -14.08 21.93 -14.88
C SER A 212 -14.88 22.74 -13.85
N ALA A 213 -15.30 22.10 -12.76
CA ALA A 213 -16.05 22.77 -11.70
C ALA A 213 -15.23 23.88 -11.02
N GLN A 214 -13.91 23.70 -10.85
CA GLN A 214 -13.04 24.73 -10.29
C GLN A 214 -12.86 25.90 -11.25
N ASP A 215 -12.69 25.65 -12.55
CA ASP A 215 -12.54 26.70 -13.54
C ASP A 215 -13.79 27.57 -13.64
N GLN A 216 -14.96 26.94 -13.67
CA GLN A 216 -16.25 27.65 -13.63
C GLN A 216 -16.36 28.55 -12.40
N ARG A 217 -15.95 28.07 -11.21
CA ARG A 217 -15.92 28.89 -9.99
C ARG A 217 -14.94 30.07 -10.08
N ARG A 218 -13.78 29.88 -10.71
CA ARG A 218 -12.82 30.97 -10.93
C ARG A 218 -13.38 32.02 -11.88
N GLU A 219 -13.99 31.59 -12.98
CA GLU A 219 -14.60 32.50 -13.95
C GLU A 219 -15.77 33.27 -13.36
N THR A 220 -16.64 32.63 -12.57
CA THR A 220 -17.75 33.34 -11.92
C THR A 220 -17.25 34.36 -10.91
N TRP A 221 -16.22 34.02 -10.12
CA TRP A 221 -15.57 34.95 -9.19
C TRP A 221 -14.93 36.15 -9.90
N GLN A 222 -14.27 35.91 -11.05
CA GLN A 222 -13.71 36.99 -11.89
C GLN A 222 -14.81 37.89 -12.47
N ARG A 223 -15.92 37.30 -12.92
CA ARG A 223 -17.06 38.04 -13.49
C ARG A 223 -17.85 38.83 -12.42
N SER A 224 -17.93 38.34 -11.19
CA SER A 224 -18.68 38.98 -10.10
C SER A 224 -17.88 40.07 -9.35
N GLY A 225 -16.71 40.48 -9.84
CA GLY A 225 -15.91 41.54 -9.23
C GLY A 225 -15.25 41.16 -7.92
N GLY A 226 -14.91 39.88 -7.72
CA GLY A 226 -14.37 39.33 -6.47
C GLY A 226 -12.99 39.84 -6.03
N GLY A 227 -12.47 40.89 -6.64
CA GLY A 227 -11.26 41.60 -6.23
C GLY A 227 -11.46 43.12 -6.32
N ASN A 228 -12.09 43.70 -5.30
CA ASN A 228 -11.94 45.09 -4.91
C ASN A 228 -11.55 45.11 -3.43
#